data_AF-A0A356X1I7-F1
#
_entry.id   AF-A0A356X1I7-F1
#
_cell.length_a   1.000
_cell.length_b   1.000
_cell.length_c   1.000
_cell.angle_alpha   90.00
_cell.angle_beta   90.00
_cell.angle_gamma   90.00
#
_symmetry.space_group_name_H-M   'P 1'
#
loop_
_entity.id
_entity.type
_entity.pdbx_description
1 polymer ?
#
loop_
_entity_poly.entity_id
_entity_poly.type
_entity_poly.pdbx_seq_one_letter_code
_entity_poly.pdbx_strand_id
1 'polypeptide(L)'
;RTLTKEIAIKEADEIVDVQLRPTVAGSESVDVVGQQEQLEGSNLEHASKKMVGSDLRRNLGSTLSQTLSNLAGFDERSMGSAPGRPVIRGLGDERVLI
;
A
#
# COMPACT_ATOMS: atom_id res chain seq x y z
N ARG A 1 12.06 25.68 -1.75
CA ARG A 1 13.07 26.73 -1.46
C ARG A 1 12.46 27.66 -0.42
N THR A 2 12.98 27.66 0.81
CA THR A 2 12.42 28.45 1.91
C THR A 2 12.87 29.91 1.77
N LEU A 3 11.93 30.85 1.87
CA LEU A 3 12.22 32.29 1.88
C LEU A 3 11.98 32.81 3.29
N THR A 4 13.01 33.40 3.88
CA THR A 4 12.95 34.02 5.20
C THR A 4 13.05 35.53 5.03
N LYS A 5 12.17 36.28 5.70
CA LYS A 5 12.22 37.74 5.75
C LYS A 5 12.12 38.17 7.20
N GLU A 6 13.09 38.96 7.65
CA GLU A 6 13.13 39.52 9.00
C GLU A 6 12.21 40.75 9.08
N ILE A 7 11.44 40.87 10.16
CA ILE A 7 10.53 41.99 10.40
C ILE A 7 10.93 42.64 11.72
N ALA A 8 11.30 43.93 11.66
CA ALA A 8 11.61 44.72 12.84
C ALA A 8 10.37 45.53 13.25
N ILE A 9 9.80 45.19 14.41
CA ILE A 9 8.66 45.88 15.02
C ILE A 9 9.19 47.07 15.84
N LYS A 10 8.68 48.28 15.59
CA LYS A 10 9.23 49.51 16.19
C LYS A 10 8.52 49.92 17.49
N GLU A 11 7.26 49.53 17.67
CA GLU A 11 6.48 49.81 18.88
C GLU A 11 5.75 48.54 19.37
N ALA A 12 5.47 48.46 20.67
CA ALA A 12 4.66 47.37 21.20
C ALA A 12 3.24 47.43 20.61
N ASP A 13 2.67 46.26 20.28
CA ASP A 13 1.30 46.05 19.76
C ASP A 13 1.03 46.49 18.30
N GLU A 14 2.03 46.44 17.41
CA GLU A 14 1.86 46.70 15.97
C GLU A 14 1.26 45.49 15.21
N ILE A 15 0.22 45.71 14.40
CA ILE A 15 -0.43 44.66 13.58
C ILE A 15 0.32 44.51 12.25
N VAL A 16 0.77 43.29 11.94
CA VAL A 16 1.49 42.97 10.70
C VAL A 16 0.60 42.16 9.76
N ASP A 17 0.21 42.75 8.63
CA ASP A 17 -0.53 42.07 7.57
C ASP A 17 0.42 41.37 6.59
N VAL A 18 0.40 40.04 6.58
CA VAL A 18 1.20 39.22 5.66
C VAL A 18 0.32 38.66 4.55
N GLN A 19 0.53 39.12 3.31
CA GLN A 19 -0.14 38.58 2.13
C GLN A 19 0.77 37.61 1.36
N LEU A 20 0.28 36.40 1.12
CA LEU A 20 0.96 35.36 0.36
C LEU A 20 0.25 35.11 -0.97
N ARG A 21 1.01 34.72 -1.99
CA ARG A 21 0.47 34.24 -3.27
C ARG A 21 0.52 32.71 -3.32
N PRO A 22 -0.56 32.01 -3.70
CA PRO A 22 -0.54 30.56 -3.86
C PRO A 22 0.52 30.16 -4.89
N THR A 23 1.37 29.20 -4.53
CA THR A 23 2.35 28.60 -5.43
C THR A 23 2.24 27.09 -5.31
N VAL A 24 2.34 26.39 -6.45
CA VAL A 24 2.33 24.93 -6.49
C VAL A 24 3.61 24.42 -5.82
N ALA A 25 3.46 23.74 -4.68
CA ALA A 25 4.53 23.03 -4.04
C ALA A 25 4.65 21.64 -4.69
N GLY A 26 5.74 21.41 -5.43
CA GLY A 26 6.09 20.07 -5.90
C GLY A 26 6.63 19.26 -4.73
N SER A 27 5.97 18.14 -4.42
CA SER A 27 6.55 17.10 -3.57
C SER A 27 7.19 16.07 -4.48
N GLU A 28 8.38 15.58 -4.14
CA GLU A 28 8.94 14.42 -4.82
C GLU A 28 8.07 13.20 -4.50
N SER A 29 7.58 12.51 -5.52
CA SER A 29 6.98 11.19 -5.37
C SER A 29 8.09 10.20 -5.04
N VAL A 30 7.97 9.50 -3.92
CA VAL A 30 8.84 8.36 -3.62
C VAL A 30 8.20 7.14 -4.27
N ASP A 31 8.69 6.79 -5.46
CA ASP A 31 8.28 5.57 -6.15
C ASP A 31 9.11 4.38 -5.65
N VAL A 32 8.46 3.48 -4.91
CA VAL A 32 9.07 2.23 -4.45
C VAL A 32 8.80 1.17 -5.51
N VAL A 33 9.81 0.88 -6.34
CA VAL A 33 9.76 -0.21 -7.32
C VAL A 33 10.51 -1.41 -6.76
N GLY A 34 9.81 -2.51 -6.50
CA GLY A 34 10.43 -3.77 -6.10
C GLY A 34 11.20 -4.38 -7.27
N GLN A 35 12.52 -4.50 -7.14
CA GLN A 35 13.38 -5.08 -8.17
C GLN A 35 13.32 -6.61 -8.05
N GLN A 36 12.68 -7.25 -9.04
CA GLN A 36 12.46 -8.70 -9.08
C GLN A 36 13.62 -9.42 -9.80
N GLU A 37 14.86 -9.10 -9.47
CA GLU A 37 16.01 -9.85 -9.97
C GLU A 37 16.81 -10.37 -8.76
N GLN A 38 16.83 -11.70 -8.63
CA GLN A 38 17.45 -12.51 -7.57
C GLN A 38 16.76 -12.52 -6.20
N LEU A 39 15.78 -13.43 -6.07
CA LEU A 39 15.23 -13.90 -4.78
C LEU A 39 16.17 -14.90 -4.06
N GLU A 40 17.48 -14.68 -4.15
CA GLU A 40 18.50 -15.45 -3.43
C GLU A 40 19.46 -14.47 -2.77
N GLY A 41 19.15 -14.05 -1.54
CA GLY A 41 20.12 -13.31 -0.73
C GLY A 41 19.75 -11.87 -0.40
N SER A 42 18.57 -11.66 0.18
CA SER A 42 18.41 -10.72 1.28
C SER A 42 17.05 -10.99 1.91
N ASN A 43 17.06 -11.50 3.14
CA ASN A 43 15.94 -11.58 4.09
C ASN A 43 14.59 -11.06 3.55
N LEU A 44 13.89 -11.92 2.81
CA LEU A 44 12.44 -11.83 2.68
C LEU A 44 11.84 -12.15 4.06
N GLU A 45 11.89 -11.18 4.95
CA GLU A 45 11.05 -11.08 6.16
C GLU A 45 9.59 -10.78 5.76
N HIS A 46 9.15 -11.35 4.65
CA HIS A 46 7.77 -11.34 4.21
C HIS A 46 7.26 -12.76 4.32
N ALA A 47 6.22 -12.93 5.15
CA ALA A 47 5.55 -14.19 5.34
C ALA A 47 4.98 -14.67 3.99
N SER A 48 5.75 -15.53 3.30
CA SER A 48 5.38 -16.15 2.05
C SER A 48 4.93 -17.58 2.33
N LYS A 49 3.79 -17.98 1.76
CA LYS A 49 3.25 -19.34 1.89
C LYS A 49 3.12 -19.97 0.52
N LYS A 50 3.91 -21.02 0.29
CA LYS A 50 3.83 -21.84 -0.93
C LYS A 50 2.93 -23.06 -0.66
N MET A 51 1.93 -23.28 -1.51
CA MET A 51 1.07 -24.47 -1.49
C MET A 51 1.38 -25.34 -2.70
N VAL A 52 1.63 -26.64 -2.49
CA VAL A 52 1.97 -27.58 -3.57
C VAL A 52 1.37 -28.97 -3.31
N GLY A 53 1.21 -29.75 -4.37
CA GLY A 53 1.00 -31.20 -4.27
C GLY A 53 -0.26 -31.60 -3.51
N SER A 54 -0.10 -32.33 -2.40
CA SER A 54 -1.18 -32.83 -1.57
C SER A 54 -1.90 -31.74 -0.79
N ASP A 55 -1.18 -30.70 -0.37
CA ASP A 55 -1.74 -29.61 0.44
C ASP A 55 -2.67 -28.74 -0.39
N LEU A 56 -2.28 -28.45 -1.64
CA LEU A 56 -3.15 -27.76 -2.58
C LEU A 56 -4.41 -28.59 -2.87
N ARG A 57 -4.26 -29.89 -3.16
CA ARG A 57 -5.40 -30.78 -3.45
C ARG A 57 -6.37 -30.91 -2.28
N ARG A 58 -5.86 -30.93 -1.05
CA ARG A 58 -6.68 -31.02 0.17
C ARG A 58 -7.52 -29.76 0.40
N ASN A 59 -6.99 -28.59 0.04
CA ASN A 59 -7.60 -27.29 0.30
C ASN A 59 -8.14 -26.61 -0.96
N LEU A 60 -8.26 -27.34 -2.07
CA LEU A 60 -8.68 -26.81 -3.36
C LEU A 60 -10.17 -26.45 -3.31
N GLY A 61 -10.46 -25.16 -3.43
CA GLY A 61 -11.81 -24.64 -3.63
C GLY A 61 -12.22 -24.63 -5.09
N SER A 62 -13.48 -24.28 -5.33
CA SER A 62 -14.03 -24.05 -6.68
C SER A 62 -13.44 -22.80 -7.36
N THR A 63 -12.87 -21.89 -6.58
CA THR A 63 -12.22 -20.66 -7.06
C THR A 63 -10.85 -20.49 -6.39
N LEU A 64 -10.00 -19.64 -6.97
CA LEU A 64 -8.71 -19.29 -6.38
C LEU A 64 -8.90 -18.63 -5.00
N SER A 65 -9.86 -17.71 -4.87
CA SER A 65 -10.16 -17.02 -3.62
C SER A 65 -10.60 -17.99 -2.52
N GLN A 66 -11.46 -18.96 -2.87
CA GLN A 66 -11.88 -20.01 -1.94
C GLN A 66 -10.72 -20.94 -1.56
N THR A 67 -9.77 -21.16 -2.47
CA THR A 67 -8.56 -21.96 -2.17
C THR A 67 -7.64 -21.23 -1.20
N LEU A 68 -7.56 -19.89 -1.32
CA LEU A 68 -6.71 -19.04 -0.49
C LEU A 68 -7.34 -18.69 0.87
N SER A 69 -8.67 -18.70 1.01
CA SER A 69 -9.36 -18.32 2.26
C SER A 69 -9.04 -19.24 3.45
N ASN A 70 -8.53 -20.45 3.19
CA ASN A 70 -8.02 -21.35 4.23
C ASN A 70 -6.64 -20.95 4.78
N LEU A 71 -6.01 -19.91 4.24
CA LEU A 71 -4.72 -19.39 4.69
C LEU A 71 -4.90 -18.22 5.66
N ALA A 72 -4.03 -18.16 6.68
CA ALA A 72 -4.04 -17.05 7.62
C ALA A 72 -3.76 -15.71 6.92
N GLY A 73 -4.59 -14.70 7.22
CA GLY A 73 -4.48 -13.37 6.61
C GLY A 73 -5.10 -13.25 5.23
N PHE A 74 -5.80 -14.29 4.76
CA PHE A 74 -6.64 -14.27 3.57
C PHE A 74 -8.11 -14.37 3.98
N ASP A 75 -8.96 -13.67 3.24
CA ASP A 75 -10.41 -13.72 3.35
C ASP A 75 -11.02 -13.65 1.93
N GLU A 76 -12.33 -13.87 1.79
CA GLU A 76 -13.05 -13.84 0.53
C GLU A 76 -14.20 -12.84 0.58
N ARG A 77 -14.22 -11.88 -0.34
CA ARG A 77 -15.38 -11.02 -0.56
C ARG A 77 -16.27 -11.63 -1.63
N SER A 78 -17.42 -12.16 -1.22
CA SER A 78 -18.46 -12.64 -2.13
C SER A 78 -19.37 -11.49 -2.58
N MET A 79 -19.67 -11.45 -3.89
CA MET A 79 -20.65 -10.54 -4.50
C MET A 79 -21.89 -11.31 -5.02
N GLY A 80 -22.22 -12.43 -4.38
CA GLY A 80 -23.31 -13.32 -4.82
C GLY A 80 -22.79 -14.47 -5.68
N SER A 81 -23.32 -14.63 -6.89
CA SER A 81 -23.00 -15.76 -7.77
C SER A 81 -21.67 -15.64 -8.52
N ALA A 82 -21.00 -14.48 -8.42
CA ALA A 82 -19.68 -14.27 -9.01
C ALA A 82 -18.60 -14.96 -8.17
N PRO A 83 -17.49 -15.42 -8.79
CA PRO A 83 -16.31 -15.86 -8.05
C PRO A 83 -15.88 -14.80 -7.04
N GLY A 84 -15.74 -15.16 -5.77
CA GLY A 84 -15.32 -14.22 -4.74
C GLY A 84 -13.95 -13.64 -5.05
N ARG A 85 -13.69 -12.44 -4.54
CA ARG A 85 -12.38 -11.77 -4.66
C ARG A 85 -11.57 -12.05 -3.40
N PRO A 86 -10.27 -12.38 -3.51
CA PRO A 86 -9.46 -12.57 -2.32
C PRO A 86 -9.20 -11.21 -1.64
N VAL A 87 -9.20 -11.20 -0.32
CA VAL A 87 -8.84 -10.05 0.51
C VAL A 87 -7.62 -10.46 1.32
N ILE A 88 -6.51 -9.74 1.16
CA ILE A 88 -5.24 -10.05 1.81
C ILE A 88 -5.02 -9.00 2.89
N ARG A 89 -5.15 -9.40 4.17
CA ARG A 89 -5.00 -8.50 5.33
C ARG A 89 -5.84 -7.21 5.23
N GLY A 90 -7.05 -7.32 4.68
CA GLY A 90 -7.98 -6.20 4.50
C GLY A 90 -7.84 -5.45 3.16
N LEU A 91 -6.85 -5.79 2.33
CA LEU A 91 -6.62 -5.19 1.02
C LEU A 91 -7.29 -6.08 -0.05
N GLY A 92 -8.31 -5.57 -0.73
CA GLY A 92 -9.20 -6.37 -1.60
C GLY A 92 -9.21 -5.99 -3.08
N ASP A 93 -8.44 -4.97 -3.48
CA ASP A 93 -8.33 -4.50 -4.87
C ASP A 93 -6.95 -4.73 -5.49
N GLU A 94 -6.12 -5.49 -4.78
CA GLU A 94 -4.80 -5.89 -5.24
C GLU A 94 -4.90 -6.90 -6.39
N ARG A 95 -3.96 -6.78 -7.33
CA ARG A 95 -3.91 -7.67 -8.49
C ARG A 95 -3.21 -8.97 -8.10
N VAL A 96 -3.89 -10.09 -8.29
CA VAL A 96 -3.25 -11.40 -8.26
C VAL A 96 -2.50 -11.59 -9.58
N LEU A 97 -1.19 -11.84 -9.49
CA LEU A 97 -0.38 -12.27 -10.62
C LEU A 97 -0.51 -13.79 -10.75
N ILE A 98 -0.89 -14.27 -11.93
CA ILE A 98 -1.03 -15.70 -12.27
C ILE A 98 0.04 -16.05 -13.30
#